data_AF-A0A7T6VP43-F1
#
_entry.id   AF-A0A7T6VP43-F1
#
_cell.length_a   1.000
_cell.length_b   1.000
_cell.length_c   1.000
_cell.angle_alpha   90.00
_cell.angle_beta   90.00
_cell.angle_gamma   90.00
#
_symmetry.space_group_name_H-M   'P 1'
#
loop_
_entity.id
_entity.type
_entity.pdbx_description
1 polymer ?
#
loop_
_entity_poly.entity_id
_entity_poly.type
_entity_poly.pdbx_seq_one_letter_code
_entity_poly.pdbx_strand_id
1 'polypeptide(L)' 'MYVDSNGRGLIKGNINAKGEKIYHIPNKGSYNSTQINTSAGERWFKTEREVQNAEWRKADNIK' A
#
# COMPACT_ATOMS: atom_id res chain seq x y z
N MET A 1 13.79 -3.47 -1.02
CA MET A 1 12.98 -2.24 -1.20
C MET A 1 12.02 -2.48 -2.34
N TYR A 2 10.84 -1.87 -2.32
CA TYR A 2 9.81 -1.95 -3.35
C TYR A 2 9.77 -0.61 -4.08
N VAL A 3 10.62 -0.46 -5.09
CA VAL A 3 10.74 0.77 -5.89
C VAL A 3 10.82 0.45 -7.38
N ASP A 4 10.33 1.35 -8.23
CA ASP A 4 10.49 1.25 -9.70
C ASP A 4 11.89 1.68 -10.16
N SER A 5 12.13 1.64 -11.47
CA SER A 5 13.39 2.10 -12.08
C SER A 5 13.69 3.59 -11.85
N ASN A 6 12.71 4.39 -11.44
CA ASN A 6 12.83 5.80 -11.10
C ASN A 6 12.92 6.05 -9.58
N GLY A 7 12.97 4.99 -8.76
CA GLY A 7 13.01 5.09 -7.29
C GLY A 7 11.67 5.45 -6.63
N ARG A 8 10.55 5.38 -7.35
CA ARG A 8 9.20 5.62 -6.81
C ARG A 8 8.73 4.40 -6.03
N GLY A 9 8.09 4.62 -4.89
CA GLY A 9 7.57 3.54 -4.05
C GLY A 9 6.51 2.71 -4.76
N LEU A 10 6.62 1.39 -4.64
CA LEU A 10 5.72 0.42 -5.25
C LEU A 10 4.79 -0.23 -4.23
N ILE A 11 4.89 0.04 -2.94
CA ILE A 11 3.89 -0.44 -1.99
C ILE A 11 2.72 0.52 -2.02
N LYS A 12 1.52 0.02 -2.31
CA LYS A 12 0.28 0.82 -2.33
C LYS A 12 -0.39 0.76 -0.96
N GLY A 13 -0.48 1.87 -0.25
CA GLY A 13 -1.28 1.98 0.97
C GLY A 13 -2.62 2.63 0.69
N ASN A 14 -3.70 1.86 0.72
CA ASN A 14 -5.09 2.35 0.63
C ASN A 14 -5.84 2.33 1.98
N ILE A 15 -6.85 3.18 2.10
CA ILE A 15 -7.73 3.28 3.26
C ILE A 15 -9.09 2.75 2.84
N ASN A 16 -9.53 1.65 3.45
CA ASN A 16 -10.80 1.05 3.07
C ASN A 16 -12.00 1.91 3.54
N ALA A 17 -13.22 1.54 3.13
CA ALA A 17 -14.44 2.24 3.51
C ALA A 17 -14.70 2.26 5.04
N LYS A 18 -14.03 1.39 5.82
CA LYS A 18 -14.10 1.36 7.29
C LYS A 18 -13.03 2.24 7.95
N GLY A 19 -12.18 2.92 7.18
CA GLY A 19 -11.07 3.73 7.67
C GLY A 19 -9.81 2.92 8.02
N GLU A 20 -9.74 1.65 7.62
CA GLU A 20 -8.58 0.81 7.91
C GLU A 20 -7.46 1.08 6.89
N LYS A 21 -6.27 1.38 7.41
CA LYS A 21 -5.05 1.58 6.63
C LYS A 21 -4.44 0.23 6.29
N ILE A 22 -4.56 -0.18 5.02
CA ILE A 22 -4.00 -1.44 4.53
C ILE A 22 -3.01 -1.21 3.38
N TYR A 23 -2.00 -2.07 3.27
CA TYR A 23 -1.00 -1.97 2.22
C TYR A 23 -0.92 -3.23 1.35
N HIS A 24 -0.63 -3.00 0.07
CA HIS A 24 -0.47 -4.00 -0.96
C HIS A 24 0.95 -3.93 -1.54
N ILE A 25 1.63 -5.07 -1.54
CA ILE A 25 2.93 -5.23 -2.20
C ILE A 25 2.74 -5.51 -3.69
N PRO A 26 3.68 -5.06 -4.55
CA PRO A 26 3.67 -5.41 -5.96
C PRO A 26 3.81 -6.94 -6.14
N ASN A 27 3.32 -7.47 -7.26
CA ASN A 27 3.25 -8.91 -7.58
C ASN A 27 2.20 -9.73 -6.81
N LYS A 28 1.27 -9.10 -6.09
CA LYS A 28 0.05 -9.74 -5.55
C LYS A 28 -1.14 -9.44 -6.46
N GLY A 29 -2.09 -10.37 -6.58
CA GLY A 29 -3.27 -10.20 -7.45
C GLY A 29 -4.11 -8.96 -7.13
N SER A 30 -4.25 -8.61 -5.86
CA SER A 30 -4.98 -7.40 -5.43
C SER A 30 -4.24 -6.10 -5.72
N TYR A 31 -2.92 -6.15 -6.00
CA TYR A 31 -2.14 -4.93 -6.24
C TYR A 31 -2.60 -4.15 -7.48
N ASN A 32 -3.00 -4.85 -8.53
CA ASN A 32 -3.42 -4.23 -9.79
C ASN A 32 -4.80 -3.57 -9.67
N SER A 33 -5.70 -4.13 -8.84
CA SER A 33 -7.03 -3.56 -8.59
C SER A 33 -6.99 -2.42 -7.56
N THR A 34 -6.02 -2.39 -6.66
CA THR A 34 -5.86 -1.28 -5.70
C THR A 34 -5.43 -0.01 -6.43
N GLN A 35 -6.30 1.00 -6.42
CA GLN A 35 -5.98 2.38 -6.80
C GLN A 35 -5.72 3.20 -5.55
N ILE A 36 -4.81 4.18 -5.65
CA ILE A 36 -4.44 5.07 -4.55
C ILE A 36 -5.07 6.43 -4.79
N ASN A 37 -5.83 6.88 -3.81
CA ASN A 37 -6.46 8.18 -3.71
C ASN A 37 -5.74 9.04 -2.66
N THR A 38 -4.81 9.87 -3.14
CA THR A 38 -4.04 10.77 -2.27
C THR A 38 -4.91 11.78 -1.53
N SER A 39 -6.06 12.16 -2.08
CA SER A 39 -7.02 13.07 -1.42
C SER A 39 -7.68 12.43 -0.19
N ALA A 40 -7.76 11.10 -0.15
CA ALA A 40 -8.24 10.35 1.02
C ALA A 40 -7.13 10.05 2.04
N GLY A 41 -5.89 10.48 1.79
CA GLY A 41 -4.72 10.18 2.64
C GLY A 41 -4.02 8.86 2.31
N GLU A 42 -4.39 8.23 1.20
CA GLU A 42 -3.71 7.06 0.65
C GLU A 42 -2.37 7.44 0.02
N ARG A 43 -1.38 6.53 0.03
CA ARG A 43 -0.02 6.84 -0.44
C ARG A 43 0.79 5.62 -0.81
N TRP A 44 1.92 5.86 -1.48
CA TRP A 44 2.90 4.83 -1.80
C TRP A 44 4.06 4.82 -0.80
N PHE A 45 4.60 3.63 -0.55
CA PHE A 45 5.76 3.41 0.32
C PHE A 45 6.89 2.68 -0.42
N LYS A 46 8.11 2.85 0.06
CA LYS A 46 9.30 2.21 -0.53
C LYS A 46 9.73 0.94 0.22
N THR A 47 9.38 0.82 1.50
CA THR A 47 9.77 -0.33 2.34
C THR A 47 8.66 -0.76 3.28
N GLU A 48 8.63 -2.05 3.65
CA GLU A 48 7.69 -2.55 4.67
C GLU A 48 7.94 -1.90 6.04
N ARG A 49 9.18 -1.50 6.34
CA ARG A 49 9.49 -0.76 7.56
C ARG A 49 8.81 0.62 7.60
N GLU A 50 8.78 1.33 6.47
CA GLU A 50 8.10 2.63 6.36
C GLU A 50 6.59 2.49 6.57
N VAL A 51 6.01 1.42 6.02
CA VAL A 51 4.61 1.05 6.16
C VAL A 51 4.26 0.69 7.61
N GLN A 52 5.09 -0.12 8.26
CA GLN A 52 4.94 -0.49 9.67
C GLN A 52 5.05 0.73 10.59
N ASN A 53 6.03 1.61 10.34
CA ASN A 53 6.17 2.87 11.08
C ASN A 53 4.97 3.81 10.88
N ALA A 54 4.31 3.73 9.73
CA ALA A 54 3.10 4.49 9.44
C ALA A 54 1.81 3.83 9.98
N GLU A 55 1.94 2.70 10.68
CA GLU A 55 0.85 1.92 11.27
C GLU A 55 -0.15 1.35 10.24
N TRP A 56 0.36 0.95 9.07
CA TRP A 56 -0.43 0.29 8.03
C TRP A 56 -0.35 -1.22 8.18
N ARG A 57 -1.49 -1.90 8.03
CA ARG A 57 -1.55 -3.36 8.12
C ARG A 57 -1.43 -3.97 6.75
N LYS A 58 -0.83 -5.16 6.65
CA LYS A 58 -0.77 -5.86 5.37
C LYS A 58 -2.18 -6.23 4.96
N ALA A 59 -2.51 -6.07 3.69
CA ALA A 59 -3.69 -6.71 3.13
C ALA A 59 -3.47 -8.22 3.14
N ASP A 60 -3.68 -8.86 4.29
CA ASP A 60 -3.88 -10.29 4.36
C ASP A 60 -5.17 -10.59 3.62
N ASN A 61 -5.15 -11.63 2.79
CA ASN A 61 -6.30 -12.06 2.02
C ASN A 61 -7.49 -12.21 2.97
N ILE A 62 -8.39 -11.21 3.01
CA ILE A 62 -9.70 -11.37 3.61
C ILE A 62 -10.41 -12.34 2.67
N LYS A 63 -10.39 -13.62 3.07
CA LYS A 63 -11.24 -14.66 2.52
C LYS A 63 -12.70 -14.33 2.79
#